data_AF-A0A0L0AQ58-F1
#
_entry.id   AF-A0A0L0AQ58-F1
#
_cell.length_a   1.000
_cell.length_b   1.000
_cell.length_c   1.000
_cell.angle_alpha   90.00
_cell.angle_beta   90.00
_cell.angle_gamma   90.00
#
_symmetry.space_group_name_H-M   'P 1'
#
loop_
_entity.id
_entity.type
_entity.pdbx_description
1 polymer ?
#
loop_
_entity_poly.entity_id
_entity_poly.type
_entity_poly.pdbx_seq_one_letter_code
_entity_poly.pdbx_strand_id
1 'polypeptide(L)'
;MQHQERAFVMNDSDAAFRHQLDKLHHGGELQLECCGMIIKVSYIHDVYMILTETYISPDRFYDFIQIKKDEMQNNEQYLLHKNKIFHCFFLKEIDLSKVINNAYAAVKCCMGYK
;
A
#
# COMPACT_ATOMS: atom_id res chain seq x y z
N MET A 1 -13.52 -18.65 24.82
CA MET A 1 -12.48 -17.74 25.37
C MET A 1 -11.46 -17.57 24.27
N GLN A 2 -11.67 -16.60 23.36
CA GLN A 2 -11.08 -15.26 23.44
C GLN A 2 -9.58 -15.31 23.70
N HIS A 3 -8.78 -15.09 22.66
CA HIS A 3 -7.80 -13.99 22.68
C HIS A 3 -7.65 -13.46 21.26
N GLN A 4 -8.36 -12.36 21.05
CA GLN A 4 -8.19 -11.42 19.96
C GLN A 4 -7.06 -10.50 20.42
N GLU A 5 -5.87 -10.61 19.84
CA GLU A 5 -4.80 -9.63 20.08
C GLU A 5 -4.89 -8.52 19.03
N ARG A 6 -5.49 -7.41 19.45
CA ARG A 6 -5.35 -6.11 18.80
C ARG A 6 -4.69 -5.16 19.79
N ALA A 7 -3.42 -4.89 19.56
CA ALA A 7 -2.75 -3.63 19.89
C ALA A 7 -1.46 -3.57 19.07
N PHE A 8 -1.47 -2.81 17.96
CA PHE A 8 -0.31 -2.62 17.10
C PHE A 8 0.55 -1.51 17.73
N VAL A 9 1.65 -1.90 18.40
CA VAL A 9 2.58 -0.98 19.07
C VAL A 9 3.74 -0.66 18.12
N MET A 10 3.96 0.63 17.83
CA MET A 10 4.85 1.19 16.80
C MET A 10 6.32 0.74 16.80
N ASN A 11 6.84 0.16 17.89
CA ASN A 11 8.24 -0.30 17.97
C ASN A 11 8.42 -1.78 17.61
N ASP A 12 7.39 -2.62 17.81
CA ASP A 12 7.43 -4.04 17.43
C ASP A 12 7.18 -4.24 15.93
N SER A 13 6.58 -3.23 15.26
CA SER A 13 6.20 -3.32 13.85
C SER A 13 7.40 -3.35 12.91
N ASP A 14 8.47 -2.60 13.19
CA ASP A 14 9.63 -2.51 12.29
C ASP A 14 10.50 -3.77 12.34
N ALA A 15 10.74 -4.32 13.53
CA ALA A 15 11.49 -5.56 13.68
C ALA A 15 10.72 -6.76 13.09
N ALA A 16 9.42 -6.84 13.35
CA ALA A 16 8.55 -7.85 12.75
C ALA A 16 8.48 -7.70 11.22
N PHE A 17 8.40 -6.46 10.71
CA PHE A 17 8.43 -6.17 9.29
C PHE A 17 9.76 -6.61 8.65
N ARG A 18 10.90 -6.30 9.24
CA ARG A 18 12.22 -6.76 8.76
C ARG A 18 12.32 -8.28 8.69
N HIS A 19 11.88 -8.98 9.75
CA HIS A 19 11.88 -10.45 9.76
C HIS A 19 10.93 -11.05 8.70
N GLN A 20 9.85 -10.35 8.32
CA GLN A 20 8.98 -10.77 7.23
C GLN A 20 9.56 -10.45 5.84
N LEU A 21 10.33 -9.37 5.70
CA LEU A 21 11.04 -9.04 4.46
C LEU A 21 12.12 -10.07 4.11
N ASP A 22 12.84 -10.61 5.10
CA ASP A 22 13.84 -11.65 4.87
C ASP A 22 13.25 -12.90 4.22
N LYS A 23 11.95 -13.17 4.46
CA LYS A 23 11.23 -14.28 3.83
C LYS A 23 10.93 -14.03 2.35
N LEU A 24 10.86 -12.77 1.90
CA LEU A 24 10.60 -12.44 0.50
C LEU A 24 11.75 -12.83 -0.43
N HIS A 25 12.99 -12.72 0.04
CA HIS A 25 14.21 -13.14 -0.69
C HIS A 25 14.20 -14.63 -1.06
N HIS A 26 13.45 -15.44 -0.31
CA HIS A 26 13.32 -16.88 -0.50
C HIS A 26 12.08 -17.27 -1.33
N GLY A 27 11.39 -16.29 -1.90
CA GLY A 27 10.11 -16.46 -2.59
C GLY A 27 8.94 -16.26 -1.63
N GLY A 28 8.15 -15.22 -1.87
CA GLY A 28 6.95 -14.91 -1.07
C GLY A 28 6.35 -13.55 -1.40
N GLU A 29 5.22 -13.25 -0.77
CA GLU A 29 4.55 -11.95 -0.78
C GLU A 29 4.23 -11.55 0.66
N LEU A 30 4.47 -10.29 0.99
CA LEU A 30 4.10 -9.70 2.26
C LEU A 30 2.91 -8.78 2.05
N GLN A 31 1.79 -9.07 2.71
CA GLN A 31 0.60 -8.23 2.69
C GLN A 31 0.47 -7.47 4.02
N LEU A 32 0.32 -6.16 3.94
CA LEU A 32 0.01 -5.25 5.03
C LEU A 32 -1.39 -4.65 4.79
N GLU A 33 -2.19 -4.57 5.85
CA GLU A 33 -3.50 -3.92 5.81
C GLU A 33 -3.50 -2.72 6.75
N CYS A 34 -3.72 -1.52 6.22
CA CYS A 34 -3.69 -0.29 7.00
C CYS A 34 -4.64 0.76 6.42
N CYS A 35 -5.49 1.34 7.27
CA CYS A 35 -6.38 2.46 6.92
C CYS A 35 -7.22 2.25 5.64
N GLY A 36 -7.70 1.03 5.38
CA GLY A 36 -8.48 0.73 4.16
C GLY A 36 -7.64 0.56 2.89
N MET A 37 -6.32 0.45 3.04
CA MET A 37 -5.38 0.08 2.00
C MET A 37 -4.87 -1.34 2.23
N ILE A 38 -4.68 -2.07 1.13
CA ILE A 38 -3.91 -3.31 1.10
C ILE A 38 -2.59 -2.98 0.42
N ILE A 39 -1.47 -3.26 1.08
CA ILE A 39 -0.14 -3.05 0.54
C ILE A 39 0.54 -4.42 0.41
N LYS A 40 0.87 -4.82 -0.80
CA LYS A 40 1.62 -6.03 -1.10
C LYS A 40 3.04 -5.68 -1.44
N VAL A 41 3.98 -6.40 -0.86
CA VAL A 41 5.41 -6.25 -1.10
C VAL A 41 5.94 -7.58 -1.63
N SER A 42 6.57 -7.52 -2.79
CA SER A 42 7.25 -8.65 -3.42
C SER A 42 8.71 -8.27 -3.70
N TYR A 43 9.60 -9.26 -3.70
CA TYR A 43 11.00 -9.04 -4.07
C TYR A 43 11.27 -9.67 -5.44
N ILE A 44 11.71 -8.86 -6.40
CA ILE A 44 11.88 -9.25 -7.80
C ILE A 44 13.16 -8.60 -8.33
N HIS A 45 14.09 -9.37 -8.89
CA HIS A 45 15.32 -8.85 -9.54
C HIS A 45 16.05 -7.77 -8.72
N ASP A 46 16.35 -8.08 -7.47
CA ASP A 46 17.06 -7.19 -6.53
C ASP A 46 16.33 -5.90 -6.14
N VAL A 47 15.03 -5.79 -6.44
CA VAL A 47 14.19 -4.65 -6.04
C VAL A 47 12.92 -5.11 -5.34
N TYR A 48 12.43 -4.29 -4.42
CA TYR A 48 11.11 -4.46 -3.83
C TYR A 48 10.07 -3.81 -4.73
N MET A 49 9.10 -4.60 -5.18
CA MET A 49 7.89 -4.12 -5.84
C MET A 49 6.81 -3.96 -4.77
N ILE A 50 6.18 -2.79 -4.72
CA ILE A 50 5.13 -2.47 -3.77
C ILE A 50 3.86 -2.16 -4.55
N LEU A 51 2.82 -2.96 -4.35
CA LEU A 51 1.49 -2.76 -4.90
C LEU A 51 0.56 -2.27 -3.78
N THR A 52 0.05 -1.06 -3.93
CA THR A 52 -0.98 -0.49 -3.06
C THR A 52 -2.33 -0.61 -3.74
N GLU A 53 -3.31 -1.14 -3.02
CA GLU A 53 -4.69 -1.26 -3.46
C GLU A 53 -5.61 -0.52 -2.47
N THR A 54 -6.51 0.31 -2.98
CA THR A 54 -7.59 0.87 -2.14
C THR A 54 -8.88 1.05 -2.93
N TYR A 55 -9.98 1.09 -2.21
CA TYR A 55 -11.29 1.42 -2.75
C TYR A 55 -11.52 2.92 -2.65
N ILE A 56 -12.04 3.49 -3.73
CA ILE A 56 -12.52 4.86 -3.75
C ILE A 56 -13.98 4.82 -3.31
N SER A 57 -14.30 5.55 -2.25
CA SER A 57 -15.68 5.67 -1.79
C SER A 57 -16.55 6.30 -2.90
N PRO A 58 -17.78 5.80 -3.16
CA PRO A 58 -18.60 6.27 -4.28
C PRO A 58 -18.86 7.78 -4.28
N ASP A 59 -19.02 8.39 -3.10
CA ASP A 59 -19.22 9.82 -2.88
C ASP A 59 -17.98 10.68 -3.23
N ARG A 60 -16.80 10.06 -3.28
CA ARG A 60 -15.50 10.71 -3.55
C ARG A 60 -14.98 10.40 -4.94
N PHE A 61 -15.63 9.52 -5.68
CA PHE A 61 -15.13 9.02 -6.96
C PHE A 61 -14.92 10.14 -7.97
N TYR A 62 -15.89 11.05 -8.09
CA TYR A 62 -15.80 12.16 -9.04
C TYR A 62 -14.65 13.12 -8.70
N ASP A 63 -14.54 13.53 -7.42
CA ASP A 63 -13.46 14.39 -6.94
C ASP A 63 -12.09 13.73 -7.13
N PHE A 64 -12.01 12.43 -6.83
CA PHE A 64 -10.79 11.66 -7.02
C PHE A 64 -10.34 11.68 -8.49
N ILE A 65 -11.25 11.37 -9.42
CA ILE A 65 -10.94 11.39 -10.85
C ILE A 65 -10.46 12.78 -11.27
N GLN A 66 -11.15 13.86 -10.87
CA GLN A 66 -10.75 15.22 -11.25
C GLN A 66 -9.34 15.58 -10.78
N ILE A 67 -8.96 15.18 -9.57
CA ILE A 67 -7.64 15.49 -8.99
C ILE A 67 -6.53 14.62 -9.58
N LYS A 68 -6.79 13.32 -9.82
CA LYS A 68 -5.76 12.34 -10.18
C LYS A 68 -5.73 11.94 -11.65
N LYS A 69 -6.68 12.39 -12.47
CA LYS A 69 -6.79 11.99 -13.89
C LYS A 69 -5.48 12.14 -14.65
N ASP A 70 -4.85 13.31 -14.58
CA ASP A 70 -3.65 13.59 -15.37
C ASP A 70 -2.47 12.74 -14.91
N GLU A 71 -2.34 12.52 -13.59
CA GLU A 71 -1.32 11.63 -13.04
C GLU A 71 -1.55 10.19 -13.48
N MET A 72 -2.79 9.70 -13.41
CA MET A 72 -3.12 8.33 -13.84
C MET A 72 -2.98 8.11 -15.35
N GLN A 73 -3.23 9.14 -16.17
CA GLN A 73 -3.10 9.03 -17.63
C GLN A 73 -1.65 9.02 -18.09
N ASN A 74 -0.76 9.71 -17.37
CA ASN A 74 0.64 9.87 -17.75
C ASN A 74 1.59 8.96 -16.96
N ASN A 75 1.12 8.26 -15.94
CA ASN A 75 1.92 7.38 -15.10
C ASN A 75 1.42 5.93 -15.16
N GLU A 76 2.22 5.06 -15.80
CA GLU A 76 1.97 3.62 -15.93
C GLU A 76 1.91 2.87 -14.60
N GLN A 77 2.34 3.51 -13.50
CA GLN A 77 2.27 2.96 -12.14
C GLN A 77 0.87 2.91 -11.57
N TYR A 78 -0.10 3.63 -12.15
CA TYR A 78 -1.48 3.63 -11.69
C TYR A 78 -2.39 2.82 -12.61
N LEU A 79 -3.30 2.07 -12.00
CA LEU A 79 -4.40 1.43 -12.70
C LEU A 79 -5.70 1.67 -11.92
N LEU A 80 -6.70 2.22 -12.61
CA LEU A 80 -8.06 2.30 -12.10
C LEU A 80 -8.89 1.19 -12.71
N HIS A 81 -9.44 0.31 -11.87
CA HIS A 81 -10.40 -0.70 -12.30
C HIS A 81 -11.65 -0.61 -11.45
N LYS A 82 -12.77 -0.22 -12.08
CA LYS A 82 -14.04 0.09 -11.40
C LYS A 82 -13.82 1.18 -10.34
N ASN A 83 -14.14 0.91 -9.08
CA ASN A 83 -13.95 1.79 -7.93
C ASN A 83 -12.68 1.45 -7.13
N LYS A 84 -11.74 0.69 -7.71
CA LYS A 84 -10.49 0.31 -7.05
C LYS A 84 -9.31 0.91 -7.79
N ILE A 85 -8.41 1.53 -7.04
CA ILE A 85 -7.14 2.00 -7.57
C ILE A 85 -6.02 1.07 -7.12
N PHE A 86 -5.12 0.83 -8.06
CA PHE A 86 -3.88 0.11 -7.89
C PHE A 86 -2.75 1.10 -8.18
N HIS A 87 -1.74 1.12 -7.32
CA HIS A 87 -0.53 1.90 -7.50
C HIS A 87 0.69 1.02 -7.25
N CYS A 88 1.58 0.92 -8.24
CA CYS A 88 2.78 0.09 -8.18
C CYS A 88 4.04 0.97 -8.18
N PHE A 89 4.92 0.78 -7.21
CA PHE A 89 6.21 1.47 -7.16
C PHE A 89 7.33 0.55 -6.70
N PHE A 90 8.56 0.95 -6.96
CA PHE A 90 9.74 0.14 -6.70
C PHE A 90 10.68 0.83 -5.71
N LEU A 91 11.25 0.06 -4.78
CA LEU A 91 12.26 0.52 -3.83
C LEU A 91 13.46 -0.42 -3.85
N LYS A 92 14.67 0.15 -3.83
CA LYS A 92 15.91 -0.63 -3.61
C LYS A 92 16.12 -0.96 -2.13
N GLU A 93 15.76 -0.01 -1.27
CA GLU A 93 15.83 -0.14 0.18
C GLU A 93 14.46 0.10 0.77
N ILE A 94 14.04 -0.77 1.67
CA ILE A 94 12.68 -0.77 2.21
C ILE A 94 12.70 -0.56 3.73
N ASP A 95 11.84 0.32 4.20
CA ASP A 95 11.47 0.46 5.59
C ASP A 95 9.96 0.67 5.67
N LEU A 96 9.35 0.22 6.77
CA LEU A 96 7.89 0.19 6.92
C LEU A 96 7.30 1.60 6.75
N SER A 97 7.98 2.60 7.31
CA SER A 97 7.55 4.00 7.24
C SER A 97 7.54 4.52 5.80
N LYS A 98 8.59 4.26 5.02
CA LYS A 98 8.62 4.61 3.59
C LYS A 98 7.51 3.92 2.82
N VAL A 99 7.27 2.63 3.07
CA VAL A 99 6.21 1.88 2.38
C VAL A 99 4.85 2.51 2.65
N ILE A 100 4.51 2.71 3.93
CA ILE A 100 3.22 3.27 4.35
C ILE A 100 3.07 4.71 3.84
N ASN A 101 4.10 5.54 3.98
CA ASN A 101 4.03 6.94 3.57
C ASN A 101 3.87 7.09 2.04
N ASN A 102 4.57 6.29 1.24
CA ASN A 102 4.42 6.31 -0.21
C ASN A 102 3.06 5.76 -0.64
N ALA A 103 2.62 4.64 -0.06
CA ALA A 103 1.30 4.07 -0.31
C ALA A 103 0.20 5.09 0.00
N TYR A 104 0.27 5.72 1.17
CA TYR A 104 -0.68 6.73 1.61
C TYR A 104 -0.65 7.98 0.71
N ALA A 105 0.53 8.50 0.37
CA ALA A 105 0.64 9.66 -0.51
C ALA A 105 0.00 9.43 -1.89
N ALA A 106 0.11 8.20 -2.41
CA ALA A 106 -0.49 7.81 -3.69
C ALA A 106 -2.03 7.81 -3.65
N VAL A 107 -2.64 7.45 -2.51
CA VAL A 107 -4.08 7.17 -2.41
C VAL A 107 -4.85 8.00 -1.37
N LYS A 108 -4.22 8.97 -0.71
CA LYS A 108 -4.85 9.82 0.33
C LYS A 108 -6.13 10.52 -0.12
N CYS A 109 -6.26 10.83 -1.41
CA CYS A 109 -7.47 11.45 -1.97
C CYS A 109 -8.63 10.46 -2.15
N CYS A 110 -8.37 9.14 -2.18
CA CYS A 110 -9.36 8.07 -2.27
C CYS A 110 -10.06 7.78 -0.93
N MET A 111 -9.38 8.05 0.19
CA MET A 111 -9.83 7.69 1.52
C MET A 111 -10.72 8.81 2.10
N GLY A 112 -11.93 8.44 2.55
CA GLY A 112 -12.78 9.34 3.31
C GLY A 112 -12.20 9.55 4.71
N TYR A 113 -11.90 10.80 5.09
CA TYR A 113 -11.68 11.12 6.50
C TYR A 113 -13.04 11.10 7.22
N LYS A 114 -13.12 10.33 8.30
CA LYS A 114 -13.83 10.77 9.50
C LYS A 114 -12.81 11.01 10.58
#